data_AF-A0A959TAR1-F1
#
_entry.id   AF-A0A959TAR1-F1
#
_cell.length_a   1.000
_cell.length_b   1.000
_cell.length_c   1.000
_cell.angle_alpha   90.00
_cell.angle_beta   90.00
_cell.angle_gamma   90.00
#
_symmetry.space_group_name_H-M   'P 1'
#
loop_
_entity.id
_entity.type
_entity.pdbx_description
1 polymer ?
#
loop_
_entity_poly.entity_id
_entity_poly.type
_entity_poly.pdbx_seq_one_letter_code
_entity_poly.pdbx_strand_id
1 'polypeptide(L)'
;LFDRSDVIRTQRELSNLGYFDPEKLGVNPAQDDRTGEVDLEYVVEERPSDRLELSGGWGAGRLVVSLGLSFTNFSMRNLFNSKAWTPLPAGDGQTLNLRVQTNGRFFQSYSMSFVEPWLGGRKPNALSFSLYHSVQTNGEPKTLNTSEGPIANPLRQSLLITGATLGLGRRLQWPDDYFILRQTLSYQLYNLKNWNSLFSFSNGTSNVLSYQLQFSRNSVDQPFFARTGSEVSLSVKLTP
;
A
#
# COMPACT_ATOMS: atom_id res chain seq x y z
N LEU A 1 8.21 30.36 21.60
CA LEU A 1 7.35 30.38 22.80
C LEU A 1 6.78 28.99 22.98
N PHE A 2 6.67 28.50 24.21
CA PHE A 2 6.00 27.23 24.49
C PHE A 2 4.49 27.37 24.25
N ASP A 3 3.91 26.45 23.48
CA ASP A 3 2.46 26.39 23.25
C ASP A 3 1.93 24.99 23.60
N ARG A 4 1.06 24.95 24.60
CA ARG A 4 0.42 23.71 25.05
C ARG A 4 -0.46 23.09 23.96
N SER A 5 -1.03 23.90 23.07
CA SER A 5 -1.88 23.42 21.98
C SER A 5 -1.08 22.61 20.95
N ASP A 6 0.15 23.04 20.65
CA ASP A 6 1.08 22.32 19.77
C ASP A 6 1.51 21.00 20.41
N VAL A 7 1.77 20.97 21.71
CA VAL A 7 2.08 19.72 22.44
C VAL A 7 0.93 18.71 22.37
N ILE A 8 -0.31 19.16 22.61
CA ILE A 8 -1.50 18.31 22.51
C ILE A 8 -1.70 17.82 21.06
N ARG A 9 -1.40 18.65 20.05
CA ARG A 9 -1.46 18.25 18.65
C ARG A 9 -0.46 17.13 18.36
N THR A 10 0.80 17.29 18.76
CA THR A 10 1.84 16.27 18.61
C THR A 10 1.47 14.98 19.33
N GLN A 11 0.92 15.06 20.55
CA GLN A 11 0.45 13.89 21.29
C GLN A 11 -0.62 13.10 20.52
N ARG A 12 -1.58 13.81 19.89
CA ARG A 12 -2.61 13.21 19.04
C ARG A 12 -2.02 12.60 17.77
N GLU A 13 -1.08 13.29 17.12
CA GLU A 13 -0.40 12.79 15.92
C GLU A 13 0.36 11.49 16.23
N LEU A 14 1.11 11.43 17.33
CA LEU A 14 1.83 10.23 17.77
C LEU A 14 0.88 9.06 18.08
N SER A 15 -0.25 9.33 18.74
CA SER A 15 -1.29 8.34 18.99
C SER A 15 -1.90 7.79 17.68
N ASN A 16 -2.11 8.67 16.69
CA ASN A 16 -2.69 8.31 15.39
C ASN A 16 -1.73 7.52 14.48
N LEU A 17 -0.41 7.56 14.71
CA LEU A 17 0.54 6.72 13.96
C LEU A 17 0.31 5.22 14.19
N GLY A 18 -0.27 4.87 15.35
CA GLY A 18 -0.59 3.48 15.68
C GLY A 18 0.59 2.60 16.09
N TYR A 19 1.81 3.15 16.12
CA TYR A 19 3.04 2.48 16.57
C TYR A 19 3.20 2.43 18.09
N PHE A 20 2.62 3.41 18.79
CA PHE A 20 2.76 3.54 20.23
C PHE A 20 1.45 3.20 20.93
N ASP A 21 1.56 2.72 22.16
CA ASP A 21 0.42 2.54 23.05
C ASP A 21 -0.13 3.93 23.46
N PRO A 22 -1.37 4.29 23.04
CA PRO A 22 -1.95 5.59 23.36
C PRO A 22 -2.23 5.78 24.85
N GLU A 23 -2.38 4.70 25.62
CA GLU A 23 -2.67 4.76 27.06
C GLU A 23 -1.42 5.09 27.88
N LYS A 24 -0.25 4.69 27.39
CA LYS A 24 1.05 4.93 28.05
C LYS A 24 1.76 6.17 27.56
N LEU A 25 1.19 6.87 26.59
CA LEU A 25 1.79 8.03 25.97
C LEU A 25 1.65 9.26 26.89
N GLY A 26 2.77 9.64 27.51
CA GLY A 26 2.87 10.76 28.45
C GLY A 26 3.76 11.89 27.92
N VAL A 27 3.47 13.11 28.34
CA VAL A 27 4.37 14.27 28.11
C VAL A 27 4.71 14.88 29.46
N ASN A 28 5.99 14.87 29.81
CA ASN A 28 6.51 15.48 31.02
C ASN A 28 7.25 16.76 30.64
N PRO A 29 6.67 17.95 30.91
CA PRO A 29 7.40 19.21 30.77
C PRO A 29 8.33 19.37 31.98
N ALA A 30 9.64 19.32 31.74
CA ALA A 30 10.66 19.70 32.71
C ALA A 30 11.01 21.17 32.48
N GLN A 31 10.71 22.03 33.46
CA GLN A 31 11.00 23.46 33.37
C GLN A 31 12.39 23.73 33.95
N ASP A 32 13.23 24.47 33.22
CA ASP A 32 14.47 25.00 33.76
C ASP A 32 14.23 26.44 34.25
N ASP A 33 14.06 26.57 35.57
CA ASP A 33 13.79 27.85 36.25
C ASP A 33 14.89 28.91 36.01
N ARG A 34 16.09 28.51 35.56
CA ARG A 34 17.23 29.41 35.35
C ARG A 34 17.28 29.99 33.94
N THR A 35 16.87 29.22 32.94
CA THR A 35 16.90 29.62 31.52
C THR A 35 15.52 30.05 31.02
N GLY A 36 14.44 29.69 31.72
CA GLY A 36 13.06 29.89 31.26
C GLY A 36 12.70 28.98 30.08
N GLU A 37 13.53 27.97 29.80
CA GLU A 37 13.30 26.95 28.79
C GLU A 37 12.49 25.78 29.38
N VAL A 38 11.79 25.06 28.51
CA VAL A 38 10.98 23.90 28.91
C VAL A 38 11.39 22.73 28.02
N ASP A 39 11.99 21.73 28.64
CA ASP A 39 12.27 20.45 28.01
C ASP A 39 11.00 19.60 28.03
N LEU A 40 10.68 18.98 26.89
CA LEU A 40 9.51 18.12 26.75
C LEU A 40 9.97 16.68 26.54
N GLU A 41 9.79 15.86 27.57
CA GLU A 41 10.04 14.43 27.49
C GLU A 41 8.75 13.70 27.08
N TYR A 42 8.80 13.01 25.94
CA TYR A 42 7.72 12.17 25.45
C TYR A 42 8.01 10.72 25.81
N VAL A 43 7.23 10.18 26.74
CA VAL A 43 7.31 8.76 27.12
C VAL A 43 6.44 7.98 26.16
N VAL A 44 7.06 7.11 25.36
CA VAL A 44 6.38 6.25 24.38
C VAL A 44 6.73 4.80 24.63
N GLU A 45 5.74 3.92 24.48
CA GLU A 45 5.94 2.47 24.47
C GLU A 45 5.48 1.94 23.11
N GLU A 46 6.37 1.23 22.41
CA GLU A 46 6.06 0.61 21.13
C GLU A 46 5.10 -0.56 21.31
N ARG A 47 4.11 -0.67 20.43
CA ARG A 47 3.21 -1.82 20.36
C ARG A 47 3.36 -2.56 19.03
N PRO A 48 3.21 -3.89 18.99
CA PRO A 48 3.08 -4.63 17.74
C PRO A 48 1.89 -4.08 16.93
N SER A 49 2.15 -3.59 15.73
CA SER A 49 1.13 -3.01 14.85
C SER A 49 0.85 -3.86 13.60
N ASP A 50 1.52 -5.00 13.49
CA ASP A 50 1.40 -5.93 12.38
C ASP A 50 0.03 -6.62 12.37
N ARG A 51 -0.56 -6.70 11.18
CA ARG A 51 -1.90 -7.28 10.98
C ARG A 51 -1.83 -8.50 10.07
N LEU A 52 -2.41 -9.59 10.54
CA LEU A 52 -2.73 -10.78 9.76
C LEU A 52 -4.22 -10.81 9.46
N GLU A 53 -4.58 -10.83 8.18
CA GLU A 53 -5.94 -10.91 7.69
C GLU A 53 -6.13 -12.22 6.95
N LEU A 54 -7.05 -13.07 7.43
CA LEU A 54 -7.48 -14.26 6.70
C LEU A 54 -8.98 -14.12 6.44
N SER A 55 -9.37 -14.16 5.18
CA SER A 55 -10.77 -14.10 4.78
C SER A 55 -11.11 -15.18 3.76
N GLY A 56 -12.36 -15.63 3.80
CA GLY A 56 -12.91 -16.63 2.88
C GLY A 56 -14.31 -16.21 2.45
N GLY A 57 -14.63 -16.35 1.17
CA GLY A 57 -15.94 -16.08 0.61
C GLY A 57 -16.38 -17.22 -0.30
N TRP A 58 -17.66 -17.56 -0.27
CA TRP A 58 -18.24 -18.55 -1.17
C TRP A 58 -19.21 -17.86 -2.14
N GLY A 59 -19.04 -18.07 -3.44
CA GLY A 59 -19.88 -17.46 -4.47
C GLY A 59 -19.77 -18.17 -5.82
N ALA A 60 -20.87 -18.23 -6.58
CA ALA A 60 -20.94 -18.91 -7.88
C ALA A 60 -20.42 -20.37 -7.86
N GLY A 61 -20.64 -21.09 -6.74
CA GLY A 61 -20.18 -22.46 -6.54
C GLY A 61 -18.68 -22.61 -6.29
N ARG A 62 -17.98 -21.55 -5.88
CA ARG A 62 -16.54 -21.56 -5.66
C ARG A 62 -16.14 -20.86 -4.36
N LEU A 63 -15.05 -21.35 -3.76
CA LEU A 63 -14.44 -20.79 -2.55
C LEU A 63 -13.29 -19.85 -2.94
N VAL A 64 -13.40 -18.58 -2.55
CA VAL A 64 -12.31 -17.61 -2.61
C VAL A 64 -11.68 -17.51 -1.23
N VAL A 65 -10.36 -17.66 -1.16
CA VAL A 65 -9.56 -17.46 0.06
C VAL A 65 -8.61 -16.29 -0.17
N SER A 66 -8.49 -15.39 0.80
CA SER A 66 -7.56 -14.27 0.80
C SER A 66 -6.75 -14.25 2.10
N LEU A 67 -5.44 -14.15 1.96
CA LEU A 67 -4.46 -13.96 3.03
C LEU A 67 -3.80 -12.59 2.83
N GLY A 68 -3.86 -11.74 3.84
CA GLY A 68 -3.22 -10.43 3.88
C GLY A 68 -2.28 -10.34 5.08
N LEU A 69 -1.07 -9.85 4.84
CA LEU A 69 -0.10 -9.47 5.87
C LEU A 69 0.18 -7.99 5.67
N SER A 70 0.08 -7.20 6.73
CA SER A 70 0.36 -5.76 6.73
C SER A 70 1.30 -5.43 7.87
N PHE A 71 2.53 -5.06 7.53
CA PHE A 71 3.56 -4.61 8.47
C PHE A 71 3.60 -3.09 8.43
N THR A 72 3.28 -2.42 9.53
CA THR A 72 3.10 -0.96 9.54
C THR A 72 4.34 -0.19 9.99
N ASN A 73 5.31 -0.86 10.63
CA ASN A 73 6.57 -0.28 11.08
C ASN A 73 7.78 -0.99 10.46
N PHE A 74 7.78 -1.23 9.16
CA PHE A 74 8.88 -1.87 8.45
C PHE A 74 10.03 -0.88 8.18
N SER A 75 11.25 -1.40 8.04
CA SER A 75 12.44 -0.61 7.67
C SER A 75 13.23 -1.28 6.53
N MET A 76 13.20 -0.64 5.36
CA MET A 76 13.95 -1.03 4.17
C MET A 76 15.46 -0.82 4.35
N ARG A 77 15.88 0.17 5.14
CA ARG A 77 17.30 0.39 5.46
C ARG A 77 17.87 -0.75 6.29
N ASN A 78 17.08 -1.26 7.23
CA ASN A 78 17.47 -2.36 8.11
C ASN A 78 17.35 -3.75 7.47
N LEU A 79 16.78 -3.87 6.26
CA LEU A 79 16.70 -5.16 5.54
C LEU A 79 18.07 -5.81 5.31
N PHE A 80 19.07 -5.00 4.96
CA PHE A 80 20.43 -5.49 4.67
C PHE A 80 21.30 -5.60 5.93
N ASN A 81 20.77 -5.23 7.10
CA ASN A 81 21.47 -5.33 8.38
C ASN A 81 21.06 -6.61 9.11
N SER A 82 21.94 -7.61 9.11
CA SER A 82 21.69 -8.92 9.76
C SER A 82 21.40 -8.83 11.26
N LYS A 83 21.78 -7.74 11.95
CA LYS A 83 21.52 -7.54 13.39
C LYS A 83 20.14 -6.96 13.69
N ALA A 84 19.45 -6.41 12.69
CA ALA A 84 18.12 -5.81 12.83
C ALA A 84 16.97 -6.82 12.61
N TRP A 85 17.30 -8.09 12.38
CA TRP A 85 16.34 -9.16 12.12
C TRP A 85 15.91 -9.85 13.42
N THR A 86 14.91 -9.31 14.11
CA THR A 86 14.14 -10.04 15.14
C THR A 86 12.74 -9.43 15.32
N PRO A 87 11.64 -10.02 14.80
CA PRO A 87 11.53 -11.05 13.75
C PRO A 87 11.52 -10.48 12.31
N LEU A 88 11.35 -9.17 12.14
CA LEU A 88 11.43 -8.42 10.88
C LEU A 88 12.12 -7.07 11.15
N PRO A 89 12.84 -6.49 10.18
CA PRO A 89 13.49 -5.20 10.35
C PRO A 89 12.42 -4.09 10.48
N ALA A 90 12.35 -3.50 11.67
CA ALA A 90 11.40 -2.45 12.01
C ALA A 90 12.08 -1.11 12.29
N GLY A 91 11.31 -0.02 12.30
CA GLY A 91 11.72 1.28 12.87
C GLY A 91 11.73 2.51 11.95
N ASP A 92 11.48 2.37 10.64
CA ASP A 92 11.40 3.53 9.73
C ASP A 92 9.94 4.02 9.51
N GLY A 93 8.94 3.37 10.11
CA GLY A 93 7.52 3.71 9.88
C GLY A 93 7.04 3.46 8.45
N GLN A 94 7.73 2.60 7.69
CA GLN A 94 7.30 2.21 6.35
C GLN A 94 6.26 1.10 6.45
N THR A 95 5.36 1.06 5.46
CA THR A 95 4.33 0.01 5.42
C THR A 95 4.65 -1.00 4.32
N LEU A 96 4.62 -2.28 4.64
CA LEU A 96 4.75 -3.38 3.69
C LEU A 96 3.50 -4.26 3.77
N ASN A 97 2.75 -4.34 2.67
CA ASN A 97 1.59 -5.20 2.56
C ASN A 97 1.87 -6.33 1.56
N LEU A 98 1.55 -7.54 1.96
CA LEU A 98 1.55 -8.74 1.12
C LEU A 98 0.14 -9.29 1.11
N ARG A 99 -0.42 -9.54 -0.06
CA ARG A 99 -1.75 -10.12 -0.20
C ARG A 99 -1.74 -11.22 -1.25
N VAL A 100 -2.32 -12.35 -0.89
CA VAL A 100 -2.50 -13.50 -1.75
C VAL A 100 -3.96 -13.88 -1.72
N GLN A 101 -4.58 -13.99 -2.88
CA GLN A 101 -5.97 -14.41 -3.01
C GLN A 101 -6.08 -15.51 -4.07
N THR A 102 -6.93 -16.51 -3.82
CA THR A 102 -7.09 -17.66 -4.71
C THR A 102 -8.51 -18.17 -4.70
N ASN A 103 -9.00 -18.53 -5.88
CA ASN A 103 -10.23 -19.28 -6.10
C ASN A 103 -9.90 -20.66 -6.70
N GLY A 104 -8.79 -21.26 -6.24
CA GLY A 104 -8.26 -22.51 -6.75
C GLY A 104 -7.58 -22.36 -8.11
N ARG A 105 -8.07 -23.09 -9.12
CA ARG A 105 -7.46 -23.11 -10.47
C ARG A 105 -7.87 -21.93 -11.34
N PHE A 106 -9.01 -21.31 -11.06
CA PHE A 106 -9.60 -20.27 -11.91
C PHE A 106 -8.96 -18.90 -11.72
N PHE A 107 -8.62 -18.54 -10.48
CA PHE A 107 -8.09 -17.21 -10.16
C PHE A 107 -7.05 -17.31 -9.05
N GLN A 108 -5.92 -16.66 -9.26
CA GLN A 108 -4.85 -16.50 -8.27
C GLN A 108 -4.29 -15.10 -8.43
N SER A 109 -4.12 -14.36 -7.34
CA SER A 109 -3.54 -13.03 -7.37
C SER A 109 -2.62 -12.85 -6.18
N TYR A 110 -1.43 -12.36 -6.49
CA TYR A 110 -0.34 -12.10 -5.56
C TYR A 110 -0.01 -10.62 -5.69
N SER A 111 0.02 -9.88 -4.60
CA SER A 111 0.36 -8.46 -4.62
C SER A 111 1.23 -8.10 -3.43
N MET A 112 2.19 -7.22 -3.69
CA MET A 112 3.06 -6.61 -2.71
C MET A 112 2.95 -5.10 -2.88
N SER A 113 2.80 -4.35 -1.79
CA SER A 113 2.86 -2.90 -1.79
C SER A 113 3.76 -2.41 -0.67
N PHE A 114 4.58 -1.41 -0.95
CA PHE A 114 5.46 -0.75 -0.02
C PHE A 114 5.18 0.75 -0.03
N VAL A 115 5.16 1.40 1.13
CA VAL A 115 5.03 2.85 1.23
C VAL A 115 6.06 3.41 2.22
N GLU A 116 6.83 4.38 1.75
CA GLU A 116 7.69 5.26 2.54
C GLU A 116 6.99 6.62 2.68
N PRO A 117 6.36 6.93 3.83
CA PRO A 117 5.56 8.13 4.01
C PRO A 117 6.38 9.44 4.08
N TRP A 118 7.68 9.37 4.40
CA TRP A 118 8.54 10.53 4.68
C TRP A 118 9.78 10.57 3.78
N LEU A 119 9.62 10.45 2.46
CA LEU A 119 10.73 10.52 1.52
C LEU A 119 11.50 11.86 1.66
N GLY A 120 12.76 11.77 2.11
CA GLY A 120 13.63 12.91 2.40
C GLY A 120 13.59 13.42 3.85
N GLY A 121 12.85 12.76 4.74
CA GLY A 121 12.92 12.90 6.20
C GLY A 121 12.37 14.19 6.83
N ARG A 122 12.08 15.23 6.03
CA ARG A 122 11.63 16.54 6.56
C ARG A 122 10.17 16.88 6.23
N LYS A 123 9.66 16.43 5.09
CA LYS A 123 8.30 16.73 4.61
C LYS A 123 7.58 15.41 4.30
N PRO A 124 6.25 15.35 4.46
CA PRO A 124 5.45 14.17 4.13
C PRO A 124 5.37 14.02 2.61
N ASN A 125 6.39 13.39 2.03
CA ASN A 125 6.44 12.97 0.65
C ASN A 125 6.30 11.44 0.64
N ALA A 126 5.12 10.94 0.29
CA ALA A 126 4.85 9.52 0.27
C ALA A 126 5.37 8.91 -1.03
N LEU A 127 6.38 8.06 -0.95
CA LEU A 127 6.80 7.19 -2.05
C LEU A 127 6.10 5.83 -1.89
N SER A 128 5.36 5.40 -2.90
CA SER A 128 4.68 4.11 -2.91
C SER A 128 5.19 3.25 -4.06
N PHE A 129 5.44 1.98 -3.79
CA PHE A 129 5.78 0.99 -4.80
C PHE A 129 4.81 -0.19 -4.68
N SER A 130 4.34 -0.74 -5.80
CA SER A 130 3.57 -1.97 -5.76
C SER A 130 3.89 -2.88 -6.93
N LEU A 131 3.83 -4.18 -6.67
CA LEU A 131 3.95 -5.24 -7.65
C LEU A 131 2.75 -6.16 -7.49
N TYR A 132 2.19 -6.63 -8.60
CA TYR A 132 1.17 -7.66 -8.54
C TYR A 132 1.26 -8.60 -9.73
N HIS A 133 0.86 -9.83 -9.49
CA HIS A 133 0.74 -10.87 -10.50
C HIS A 133 -0.61 -11.55 -10.33
N SER A 134 -1.41 -11.55 -11.39
CA SER A 134 -2.73 -12.17 -11.43
C SER A 134 -2.76 -13.24 -12.51
N VAL A 135 -3.31 -14.40 -12.19
CA VAL A 135 -3.52 -15.52 -13.10
C VAL A 135 -5.01 -15.82 -13.14
N GLN A 136 -5.60 -15.71 -14.32
CA GLN A 136 -6.99 -16.07 -14.62
C GLN A 136 -6.98 -17.23 -15.60
N THR A 137 -7.79 -18.26 -15.35
CA THR A 137 -7.90 -19.43 -16.25
C THR A 137 -9.32 -19.98 -16.29
N ASN A 138 -9.59 -20.86 -17.26
CA ASN A 138 -10.82 -21.64 -17.35
C ASN A 138 -10.86 -22.90 -16.46
N GLY A 139 -9.87 -23.09 -15.57
CA GLY A 139 -9.82 -24.22 -14.63
C GLY A 139 -9.18 -25.51 -15.16
N GLU A 140 -8.90 -25.58 -16.46
CA GLU A 140 -8.25 -26.71 -17.14
C GLU A 140 -6.79 -26.92 -16.66
N PRO A 141 -6.31 -28.18 -16.53
CA PRO A 141 -4.94 -28.48 -16.12
C PRO A 141 -3.91 -27.98 -17.15
N LYS A 142 -2.67 -27.68 -16.70
CA LYS A 142 -1.59 -27.19 -17.57
C LYS A 142 -1.13 -28.23 -18.59
N THR A 143 -1.09 -29.50 -18.18
CA THR A 143 -0.61 -30.63 -18.98
C THR A 143 -1.62 -31.77 -18.94
N LEU A 144 -1.71 -32.50 -20.05
CA LEU A 144 -2.42 -33.76 -20.18
C LEU A 144 -1.37 -34.88 -20.30
N ASN A 145 -1.50 -35.91 -19.49
CA ASN A 145 -0.65 -37.09 -19.59
C ASN A 145 -1.16 -37.94 -20.76
N THR A 146 -0.37 -38.02 -21.83
CA THR A 146 -0.64 -38.87 -22.99
C THR A 146 0.33 -40.05 -22.97
N SER A 147 0.04 -41.11 -23.70
CA SER A 147 0.88 -42.32 -23.85
C SER A 147 2.32 -42.03 -24.33
N GLU A 148 2.55 -40.86 -24.92
CA GLU A 148 3.85 -40.38 -25.44
C GLU A 148 4.53 -39.35 -24.51
N GLY A 149 3.93 -39.05 -23.35
CA GLY A 149 4.43 -38.08 -22.38
C GLY A 149 3.44 -36.94 -22.05
N PRO A 150 3.80 -36.03 -21.14
CA PRO A 150 2.97 -34.89 -20.78
C PRO A 150 2.97 -33.83 -21.89
N ILE A 151 1.79 -33.57 -22.47
CA ILE A 151 1.58 -32.54 -23.51
C ILE A 151 0.86 -31.33 -22.91
N ALA A 152 1.14 -30.11 -23.35
CA ALA A 152 0.43 -28.92 -22.91
C ALA A 152 -1.05 -28.97 -23.34
N ASN A 153 -1.99 -28.75 -22.41
CA ASN A 153 -3.42 -28.83 -22.72
C ASN A 153 -3.83 -27.72 -23.71
N PRO A 154 -4.30 -28.04 -24.93
CA PRO A 154 -4.71 -27.05 -25.92
C PRO A 154 -6.00 -26.30 -25.53
N LEU A 155 -6.83 -26.89 -24.68
CA LEU A 155 -8.09 -26.31 -24.20
C LEU A 155 -7.89 -25.32 -23.04
N ARG A 156 -6.68 -25.23 -22.49
CA ARG A 156 -6.40 -24.32 -21.38
C ARG A 156 -6.33 -22.87 -21.88
N GLN A 157 -7.22 -22.06 -21.34
CA GLN A 157 -7.22 -20.61 -21.53
C GLN A 157 -6.58 -19.96 -20.31
N SER A 158 -5.64 -19.03 -20.52
CA SER A 158 -5.04 -18.27 -19.42
C SER A 158 -4.76 -16.83 -19.78
N LEU A 159 -5.08 -15.94 -18.85
CA LEU A 159 -4.73 -14.54 -18.84
C LEU A 159 -3.84 -14.28 -17.62
N LEU A 160 -2.58 -13.94 -17.86
CA LEU A 160 -1.64 -13.52 -16.83
C LEU A 160 -1.45 -12.01 -16.93
N ILE A 161 -1.54 -11.32 -15.80
CA ILE A 161 -1.33 -9.88 -15.69
C ILE A 161 -0.24 -9.66 -14.66
N THR A 162 0.88 -9.11 -15.07
CA THR A 162 1.95 -8.67 -14.17
C THR A 162 2.02 -7.16 -14.21
N GLY A 163 1.89 -6.51 -13.07
CA GLY A 163 1.95 -5.05 -12.99
C GLY A 163 2.94 -4.56 -11.95
N ALA A 164 3.49 -3.39 -12.22
CA ALA A 164 4.33 -2.64 -11.31
C ALA A 164 3.85 -1.18 -11.29
N THR A 165 3.82 -0.56 -10.11
CA THR A 165 3.46 0.84 -9.95
C THR A 165 4.48 1.55 -9.07
N LEU A 166 4.90 2.74 -9.46
CA LEU A 166 5.67 3.66 -8.64
C LEU A 166 4.86 4.95 -8.49
N GLY A 167 4.62 5.37 -7.26
CA GLY A 167 3.82 6.54 -6.94
C GLY A 167 4.58 7.50 -6.05
N LEU A 168 4.42 8.80 -6.29
CA LEU A 168 4.93 9.88 -5.46
C LEU A 168 3.77 10.82 -5.11
N GLY A 169 3.45 10.90 -3.83
CA GLY A 169 2.45 11.79 -3.26
C GLY A 169 3.11 12.91 -2.48
N ARG A 170 2.64 14.15 -2.67
CA ARG A 170 3.11 15.32 -1.93
C ARG A 170 1.95 16.26 -1.63
N ARG A 171 1.90 16.76 -0.40
CA ARG A 171 1.05 17.91 -0.04
C ARG A 171 1.68 19.20 -0.59
N LEU A 172 0.92 19.95 -1.36
CA LEU A 172 1.34 21.24 -1.88
C LEU A 172 1.09 22.31 -0.81
N GLN A 173 1.94 23.34 -0.80
CA GLN A 173 1.77 24.51 0.10
C GLN A 173 1.12 25.70 -0.63
N TRP A 174 1.02 25.59 -1.96
CA TRP A 174 0.40 26.57 -2.83
C TRP A 174 -0.48 25.80 -3.82
N PRO A 175 -1.74 26.18 -4.03
CA PRO A 175 -2.42 27.40 -3.55
C PRO A 175 -2.88 27.40 -2.08
N ASP A 176 -3.06 26.22 -1.47
CA ASP A 176 -3.34 26.04 -0.03
C ASP A 176 -2.80 24.67 0.45
N ASP A 177 -2.81 24.41 1.76
CA ASP A 177 -2.29 23.18 2.38
C ASP A 177 -3.24 21.97 2.28
N TYR A 178 -4.43 22.14 1.70
CA TYR A 178 -5.40 21.07 1.45
C TYR A 178 -5.15 20.35 0.11
N PHE A 179 -4.27 20.90 -0.73
CA PHE A 179 -3.92 20.29 -2.01
C PHE A 179 -2.91 19.14 -1.87
N ILE A 180 -3.21 18.04 -2.55
CA ILE A 180 -2.36 16.86 -2.66
C ILE A 180 -2.16 16.57 -4.15
N LEU A 181 -0.89 16.53 -4.55
CA LEU A 181 -0.46 16.06 -5.86
C LEU A 181 0.03 14.62 -5.74
N ARG A 182 -0.54 13.71 -6.54
CA ARG A 182 -0.08 12.33 -6.68
C ARG A 182 0.32 12.08 -8.13
N GLN A 183 1.53 11.56 -8.31
CA GLN A 183 2.03 11.12 -9.61
C GLN A 183 2.25 9.62 -9.55
N THR A 184 1.79 8.88 -10.54
CA THR A 184 1.91 7.42 -10.56
C THR A 184 2.34 6.95 -11.93
N LEU A 185 3.49 6.29 -11.99
CA LEU A 185 3.95 5.55 -13.16
C LEU A 185 3.56 4.08 -12.98
N SER A 186 2.86 3.52 -13.96
CA SER A 186 2.38 2.13 -13.91
C SER A 186 2.75 1.39 -15.18
N TYR A 187 3.29 0.19 -15.02
CA TYR A 187 3.59 -0.74 -16.10
C TYR A 187 2.77 -2.01 -15.91
N GLN A 188 2.12 -2.49 -16.97
CA GLN A 188 1.29 -3.70 -16.95
C GLN A 188 1.62 -4.56 -18.17
N LEU A 189 2.05 -5.79 -17.94
CA LEU A 189 2.23 -6.83 -18.94
C LEU A 189 1.05 -7.79 -18.88
N TYR A 190 0.31 -7.87 -19.99
CA TYR A 190 -0.72 -8.86 -20.24
C TYR A 190 -0.12 -9.99 -21.07
N ASN A 191 -0.30 -11.23 -20.65
CA ASN A 191 0.08 -12.42 -21.41
C ASN A 191 -1.15 -13.31 -21.56
N LEU A 192 -1.57 -13.50 -22.81
CA LEU A 192 -2.77 -14.22 -23.18
C LEU A 192 -2.40 -15.51 -23.90
N LYS A 193 -3.04 -16.60 -23.46
CA LYS A 193 -2.99 -17.88 -24.13
C LYS A 193 -4.41 -18.43 -24.31
N ASN A 194 -4.80 -18.60 -25.56
CA ASN A 194 -6.10 -19.08 -26.02
C ASN A 194 -7.27 -18.33 -25.36
N TRP A 195 -7.08 -17.04 -25.05
CA TRP A 195 -8.03 -16.25 -24.27
C TRP A 195 -8.91 -15.43 -25.22
N ASN A 196 -10.05 -15.99 -25.61
CA ASN A 196 -10.87 -15.48 -26.72
C ASN A 196 -12.03 -14.54 -26.29
N SER A 197 -12.03 -14.06 -25.04
CA SER A 197 -13.23 -13.45 -24.43
C SER A 197 -13.26 -11.92 -24.39
N LEU A 198 -12.13 -11.22 -24.47
CA LEU A 198 -12.06 -9.78 -24.13
C LEU A 198 -11.07 -8.95 -24.96
N PHE A 199 -10.17 -9.57 -25.72
CA PHE A 199 -9.17 -8.88 -26.53
C PHE A 199 -9.31 -9.27 -27.99
N SER A 200 -8.98 -8.36 -28.92
CA SER A 200 -8.99 -8.64 -30.37
C SER A 200 -7.93 -9.69 -30.79
N PHE A 201 -7.08 -10.14 -29.85
CA PHE A 201 -6.07 -11.17 -30.04
C PHE A 201 -6.23 -12.27 -28.98
N SER A 202 -6.22 -13.53 -29.45
CA SER A 202 -6.41 -14.72 -28.63
C SER A 202 -5.13 -15.24 -27.96
N ASN A 203 -3.98 -14.91 -28.56
CA ASN A 203 -2.64 -15.23 -28.09
C ASN A 203 -1.76 -14.00 -28.25
N GLY A 204 -0.92 -13.71 -27.24
CA GLY A 204 0.07 -12.65 -27.35
C GLY A 204 0.45 -12.03 -26.02
N THR A 205 1.42 -11.14 -26.09
CA THR A 205 1.81 -10.28 -24.97
C THR A 205 1.50 -8.83 -25.31
N SER A 206 0.96 -8.08 -24.35
CA SER A 206 0.69 -6.66 -24.50
C SER A 206 1.26 -5.91 -23.31
N ASN A 207 2.02 -4.86 -23.58
CA ASN A 207 2.63 -4.02 -22.56
C ASN A 207 1.90 -2.68 -22.55
N VAL A 208 1.47 -2.27 -21.37
CA VAL A 208 0.82 -0.97 -21.16
C VAL A 208 1.66 -0.21 -20.16
N LEU A 209 2.31 0.85 -20.64
CA LEU A 209 2.91 1.86 -19.80
C LEU A 209 1.90 2.98 -19.63
N SER A 210 1.71 3.47 -18.41
CA SER A 210 0.82 4.60 -18.17
C SER A 210 1.38 5.52 -17.10
N TYR A 211 1.14 6.80 -17.28
CA TYR A 211 1.47 7.84 -16.32
C TYR A 211 0.19 8.53 -15.88
N GLN A 212 -0.03 8.60 -14.57
CA GLN A 212 -1.21 9.21 -13.97
C GLN A 212 -0.80 10.40 -13.11
N LEU A 213 -1.44 11.53 -13.37
CA LEU A 213 -1.38 12.73 -12.54
C LEU A 213 -2.73 12.89 -11.85
N GLN A 214 -2.73 12.96 -10.52
CA GLN A 214 -3.91 13.29 -9.73
C GLN A 214 -3.64 14.53 -8.89
N PHE A 215 -4.50 15.52 -9.08
CA PHE A 215 -4.56 16.72 -8.27
C PHE A 215 -5.84 16.67 -7.44
N SER A 216 -5.71 16.73 -6.12
CA SER A 216 -6.86 16.64 -5.22
C SER A 216 -6.78 17.73 -4.15
N ARG A 217 -7.94 18.23 -3.72
CA ARG A 217 -8.11 19.16 -2.62
C ARG A 217 -9.16 18.60 -1.68
N ASN A 218 -8.81 18.36 -0.43
CA ASN A 218 -9.77 17.93 0.57
C ASN A 218 -9.74 18.90 1.76
N SER A 219 -10.81 19.67 1.90
CA SER A 219 -11.02 20.70 2.93
C SER A 219 -12.18 20.38 3.86
N VAL A 220 -12.60 19.11 3.89
CA VAL A 220 -13.74 18.64 4.68
C VAL A 220 -13.42 18.73 6.18
N ASP A 221 -14.36 19.24 6.96
CA ASP A 221 -14.22 19.46 8.39
C ASP A 221 -14.21 18.18 9.24
N GLN A 222 -15.00 17.18 8.84
CA GLN A 222 -15.14 15.92 9.55
C GLN A 222 -15.15 14.73 8.58
N PRO A 223 -14.40 13.66 8.84
CA PRO A 223 -14.35 12.49 7.97
C PRO A 223 -15.68 11.72 7.92
N PHE A 224 -16.51 11.83 8.96
CA PHE A 224 -17.85 11.24 9.03
C PHE A 224 -18.88 12.36 9.15
N PHE A 225 -19.86 12.38 8.26
CA PHE A 225 -20.94 13.40 8.22
C PHE A 225 -20.42 14.85 8.17
N ALA A 226 -19.64 15.14 7.12
CA ALA A 226 -19.17 16.49 6.79
C ALA A 226 -20.29 17.53 6.83
N ARG A 227 -20.04 18.67 7.50
CA ARG A 227 -20.99 19.79 7.58
C ARG A 227 -20.53 20.99 6.76
N THR A 228 -19.22 21.12 6.56
CA THR A 228 -18.61 22.19 5.77
C THR A 228 -17.37 21.69 5.02
N GLY A 229 -16.95 22.43 4.00
CA GLY A 229 -15.78 22.09 3.18
C GLY A 229 -16.11 21.46 1.83
N SER A 230 -15.08 21.00 1.14
CA SER A 230 -15.17 20.40 -0.20
C SER A 230 -14.09 19.36 -0.42
N GLU A 231 -14.43 18.31 -1.16
CA GLU A 231 -13.48 17.33 -1.70
C GLU A 231 -13.56 17.35 -3.23
N VAL A 232 -12.46 17.75 -3.88
CA VAL A 232 -12.36 17.83 -5.33
C VAL A 232 -11.14 17.02 -5.77
N SER A 233 -11.29 16.16 -6.77
CA SER A 233 -10.16 15.45 -7.37
C SER A 233 -10.25 15.47 -8.90
N LEU A 234 -9.10 15.73 -9.53
CA LEU A 234 -8.89 15.67 -10.96
C LEU A 234 -7.80 14.64 -11.21
N SER A 235 -8.05 13.64 -12.06
CA SER A 235 -7.04 12.66 -12.45
C SER A 235 -6.95 12.52 -13.95
N VAL A 236 -5.74 12.59 -14.48
CA VAL A 236 -5.42 12.38 -15.89
C VAL A 236 -4.51 11.17 -15.98
N LYS A 237 -4.90 10.18 -16.81
CA LYS A 237 -4.08 9.00 -17.11
C LYS A 237 -3.70 9.02 -18.58
N LEU A 238 -2.40 9.00 -18.83
CA LEU A 238 -1.80 9.06 -20.16
C LEU A 238 -1.14 7.72 -20.44
N THR A 239 -1.34 7.18 -21.63
CA THR A 239 -0.60 6.04 -22.18
C THR A 239 0.19 6.55 -23.39
N PRO A 240 1.44 6.10 -23.60
CA PRO A 240 2.16 6.36 -24.85
C PRO A 240 1.43 5.82 -26.08
#